data_AF-A0A916YJK0-F1
#
_entry.id   AF-A0A916YJK0-F1
#
_cell.length_a   1.000
_cell.length_b   1.000
_cell.length_c   1.000
_cell.angle_alpha   90.00
_cell.angle_beta   90.00
_cell.angle_gamma   90.00
#
_symmetry.space_group_name_H-M   'P 1'
#
loop_
_entity.id
_entity.type
_entity.pdbx_description
1 polymer ?
#
loop_
_entity_poly.entity_id
_entity_poly.type
_entity_poly.pdbx_seq_one_letter_code
_entity_poly.pdbx_strand_id
1 'polypeptide(L)'
;MKSEQIQTLHPHEGKTNKRISLEKYLIVKENILSILSEAQLTHTELMERLYENIKDTFEGGIQWYGETVKLDLEARAIIERTGSKPEKYRLLKDIQE
;
A
#
# COMPACT_ATOMS: atom_id res chain seq x y z
N MET A 1 -11.06 20.60 -13.54
CA MET A 1 -10.47 19.33 -14.02
C MET A 1 -10.97 18.22 -13.12
N LYS A 2 -11.42 17.08 -13.66
CA LYS A 2 -11.82 15.94 -12.83
C LYS A 2 -10.56 15.30 -12.26
N SER A 3 -10.41 15.30 -10.93
CA SER A 3 -9.37 14.53 -10.27
C SER A 3 -9.55 13.06 -10.63
N GLU A 4 -8.52 12.44 -11.20
CA GLU A 4 -8.56 11.02 -11.55
C GLU A 4 -8.70 10.19 -10.28
N GLN A 5 -9.51 9.13 -10.36
CA GLN A 5 -9.78 8.25 -9.23
C GLN A 5 -9.64 6.81 -9.64
N ILE A 6 -9.10 6.01 -8.73
CA ILE A 6 -8.94 4.57 -8.88
C ILE A 6 -9.86 3.82 -7.92
N GLN A 7 -10.51 2.77 -8.43
CA GLN A 7 -11.19 1.79 -7.59
C GLN A 7 -10.16 0.78 -7.09
N THR A 8 -9.96 0.72 -5.78
CA THR A 8 -9.07 -0.27 -5.18
C THR A 8 -9.77 -1.61 -4.96
N LEU A 9 -8.98 -2.67 -4.84
CA LEU A 9 -9.42 -4.04 -4.58
C LEU A 9 -9.15 -4.44 -3.14
N HIS A 10 -9.91 -5.42 -2.65
CA HIS A 10 -9.71 -6.04 -1.35
C HIS A 10 -9.25 -7.49 -1.57
N PRO A 11 -8.28 -8.03 -0.80
CA PRO A 11 -7.76 -9.38 -1.04
C PRO A 11 -8.77 -10.48 -0.74
N HIS A 12 -9.66 -10.27 0.23
CA HIS A 12 -10.79 -11.17 0.48
C HIS A 12 -11.90 -11.07 -0.56
N GLU A 13 -12.35 -12.22 -1.07
CA GLU A 13 -13.47 -12.34 -2.00
C GLU A 13 -14.76 -11.72 -1.43
N GLY A 14 -15.50 -11.02 -2.30
CA GLY A 14 -16.76 -10.37 -1.94
C GLY A 14 -16.63 -9.05 -1.16
N LYS A 15 -15.41 -8.62 -0.81
CA LYS A 15 -15.18 -7.30 -0.20
C LYS A 15 -14.78 -6.27 -1.26
N THR A 16 -15.42 -5.10 -1.21
CA THR A 16 -15.02 -3.94 -2.02
C THR A 16 -14.14 -3.03 -1.19
N ASN A 17 -13.06 -2.54 -1.79
CA ASN A 17 -12.21 -1.52 -1.18
C ASN A 17 -12.63 -0.11 -1.65
N LYS A 18 -11.92 0.93 -1.22
CA LYS A 18 -12.34 2.34 -1.39
C LYS A 18 -11.93 2.91 -2.75
N ARG A 19 -12.76 3.81 -3.27
CA ARG A 19 -12.38 4.64 -4.42
C ARG A 19 -11.66 5.89 -3.91
N ILE A 20 -10.43 6.12 -4.37
CA ILE A 20 -9.57 7.22 -3.91
C ILE A 20 -8.94 7.97 -5.09
N SER A 21 -8.35 9.14 -4.81
CA SER A 21 -7.58 9.90 -5.81
C SER A 21 -6.42 9.06 -6.34
N LEU A 22 -6.26 9.02 -7.66
CA LEU A 22 -5.16 8.32 -8.33
C LEU A 22 -3.80 8.87 -7.89
N GLU A 23 -3.69 10.20 -7.78
CA GLU A 23 -2.47 10.87 -7.31
C GLU A 23 -2.06 10.39 -5.92
N LYS A 24 -3.00 10.39 -4.96
CA LYS A 24 -2.74 9.92 -3.59
C LYS A 24 -2.42 8.43 -3.54
N TYR A 25 -3.09 7.65 -4.38
CA TYR A 25 -2.81 6.23 -4.52
C TYR A 25 -1.37 6.00 -4.98
N LEU A 26 -0.91 6.72 -6.01
CA LEU A 26 0.44 6.57 -6.55
C LEU A 26 1.51 6.94 -5.53
N ILE A 27 1.37 8.07 -4.83
CA ILE A 27 2.31 8.49 -3.78
C ILE A 27 2.46 7.41 -2.71
N VAL A 28 1.35 6.88 -2.22
CA VAL A 28 1.35 5.85 -1.15
C VAL A 28 1.86 4.52 -1.67
N LYS A 29 1.47 4.12 -2.89
CA LYS A 29 1.95 2.90 -3.55
C LYS A 29 3.46 2.94 -3.70
N GLU A 30 4.01 3.99 -4.30
CA GLU A 30 5.45 4.14 -4.52
C GLU A 30 6.24 4.06 -3.22
N ASN A 31 5.75 4.71 -2.16
CA ASN A 31 6.39 4.63 -0.85
C ASN A 31 6.34 3.22 -0.25
N ILE A 32 5.20 2.53 -0.28
CA ILE A 32 5.08 1.15 0.22
C ILE A 32 6.02 0.22 -0.56
N LEU A 33 6.05 0.34 -1.89
CA LEU A 33 6.92 -0.50 -2.72
C LEU A 33 8.39 -0.19 -2.45
N SER A 34 8.77 1.08 -2.37
CA SER A 34 10.14 1.50 -2.05
C SER A 34 10.59 0.93 -0.70
N ILE A 35 9.78 1.07 0.35
CA ILE A 35 10.08 0.54 1.69
C ILE A 35 10.26 -0.98 1.66
N LEU A 36 9.36 -1.71 0.98
CA LEU A 36 9.41 -3.17 0.90
C LEU A 36 10.50 -3.70 -0.04
N SER A 37 11.08 -2.84 -0.88
CA SER A 37 12.25 -3.18 -1.71
C SER A 37 13.54 -3.24 -0.91
N GLU A 38 13.62 -2.47 0.18
CA GLU A 38 14.78 -2.43 1.07
C GLU A 38 14.69 -3.49 2.17
N ALA A 39 13.50 -3.72 2.74
CA ALA A 39 13.32 -4.63 3.87
C ALA A 39 11.93 -5.25 3.94
N GLN A 40 11.86 -6.46 4.50
CA GLN A 40 10.59 -7.09 4.87
C GLN A 40 10.15 -6.58 6.25
N LEU A 41 9.04 -5.84 6.28
CA LEU A 41 8.53 -5.18 7.48
C LEU A 41 7.20 -5.78 7.94
N THR A 42 6.95 -5.73 9.24
CA THR A 42 5.63 -5.99 9.81
C THR A 42 4.64 -4.90 9.41
N HIS A 43 3.34 -5.14 9.63
CA HIS A 43 2.31 -4.13 9.37
C HIS A 43 2.61 -2.80 10.07
N THR A 44 2.93 -2.85 11.36
CA THR A 44 3.21 -1.66 12.17
C THR A 44 4.42 -0.91 11.63
N GLU A 45 5.55 -1.61 11.42
CA GLU A 45 6.78 -0.98 10.91
C GLU A 45 6.58 -0.36 9.52
N LEU A 46 5.82 -1.03 8.65
CA LEU A 46 5.50 -0.50 7.31
C LEU A 46 4.67 0.79 7.40
N MET A 47 3.65 0.81 8.26
CA MET A 47 2.79 1.99 8.43
C MET A 47 3.52 3.16 9.10
N GLU A 48 4.37 2.88 10.08
CA GLU A 48 5.23 3.90 10.71
C GLU A 48 6.22 4.50 9.71
N ARG A 49 6.90 3.66 8.93
CA ARG A 49 7.84 4.14 7.91
C ARG A 49 7.13 4.91 6.81
N LEU A 50 5.96 4.44 6.36
CA LEU A 50 5.14 5.17 5.41
C LEU A 50 4.78 6.57 5.97
N TYR A 51 4.31 6.64 7.21
CA TYR A 51 3.98 7.91 7.86
C TYR A 51 5.19 8.86 7.88
N GLU A 52 6.34 8.38 8.34
CA GLU A 52 7.55 9.21 8.40
C GLU A 52 8.01 9.72 7.03
N ASN A 53 7.82 8.94 5.95
CA ASN A 53 8.24 9.35 4.61
C ASN A 53 7.39 10.47 4.00
N ILE A 54 6.09 10.54 4.32
CA ILE A 54 5.14 11.43 3.62
C ILE A 54 4.34 12.36 4.54
N LYS A 55 4.52 12.32 5.86
CA LYS A 55 3.78 13.17 6.82
C LYS A 55 3.84 14.67 6.54
N ASP A 56 4.95 15.16 6.01
CA ASP A 56 5.17 16.58 5.79
C ASP A 56 4.59 17.07 4.45
N THR A 57 4.35 16.16 3.49
CA THR A 57 3.93 16.49 2.13
C THR A 57 2.55 15.94 1.75
N PHE A 58 2.02 14.98 2.51
CA PHE A 58 0.78 14.29 2.18
C PHE A 58 -0.41 14.86 2.94
N GLU A 59 -1.39 15.35 2.19
CA GLU A 59 -2.65 15.81 2.76
C GLU A 59 -3.68 14.68 2.90
N GLY A 60 -4.00 14.32 4.13
CA GLY A 60 -5.04 13.33 4.46
C GLY A 60 -4.59 12.28 5.46
N GLY A 61 -5.48 11.35 5.82
CA GLY A 61 -5.17 10.31 6.80
C GLY A 61 -4.22 9.25 6.25
N ILE A 62 -2.91 9.43 6.42
CA ILE A 62 -1.87 8.54 5.87
C ILE A 62 -2.09 7.08 6.26
N GLN A 63 -2.44 6.79 7.51
CA GLN A 63 -2.75 5.42 7.95
C GLN A 63 -3.92 4.81 7.18
N TRP A 64 -4.99 5.59 6.94
CA TRP A 64 -6.16 5.13 6.19
C TRP A 64 -5.84 4.87 4.72
N TYR A 65 -5.06 5.76 4.09
CA TYR A 65 -4.59 5.55 2.72
C TYR A 65 -3.60 4.38 2.65
N GLY A 66 -2.71 4.25 3.62
CA GLY A 66 -1.75 3.16 3.74
C GLY A 66 -2.45 1.80 3.80
N GLU A 67 -3.47 1.64 4.66
CA GLU A 67 -4.28 0.42 4.71
C GLU A 67 -5.03 0.16 3.40
N THR A 68 -5.68 1.19 2.86
CA THR A 68 -6.44 1.09 1.59
C THR A 68 -5.55 0.59 0.45
N VAL A 69 -4.37 1.19 0.30
CA VAL A 69 -3.41 0.85 -0.78
C VAL A 69 -2.74 -0.48 -0.50
N LYS A 70 -2.34 -0.78 0.73
CA LYS A 70 -1.75 -2.08 1.09
C LYS A 70 -2.69 -3.24 0.71
N LEU A 71 -3.97 -3.13 1.07
CA LEU A 71 -4.97 -4.14 0.70
C LEU A 71 -5.11 -4.28 -0.82
N ASP A 72 -5.07 -3.17 -1.57
CA ASP A 72 -5.08 -3.21 -3.04
C ASP A 72 -3.85 -3.94 -3.61
N LEU A 73 -2.66 -3.67 -3.06
CA LEU A 73 -1.42 -4.33 -3.49
C LEU A 73 -1.41 -5.81 -3.15
N GLU A 74 -1.98 -6.21 -2.00
CA GLU A 74 -2.19 -7.62 -1.64
C GLU A 74 -3.17 -8.28 -2.62
N ALA A 75 -4.29 -7.62 -2.92
CA ALA A 75 -5.32 -8.13 -3.84
C ALA A 75 -4.81 -8.29 -5.28
N ARG A 76 -3.87 -7.43 -5.69
CA ARG A 76 -3.23 -7.44 -7.02
C ARG A 76 -2.01 -8.36 -7.09
N ALA A 77 -1.68 -9.08 -6.02
CA ALA A 77 -0.48 -9.91 -5.92
C ALA A 77 0.81 -9.12 -6.25
N ILE A 78 0.90 -7.88 -5.79
CA ILE A 78 2.12 -7.05 -5.88
C ILE A 78 2.96 -7.22 -4.60
N ILE A 79 2.29 -7.35 -3.46
CA ILE A 79 2.91 -7.68 -2.19
C ILE A 79 2.23 -8.90 -1.60
N GLU A 80 2.95 -9.64 -0.77
CA GLU A 80 2.39 -10.77 -0.03
C GLU A 80 2.91 -10.81 1.40
N ARG A 81 2.18 -11.54 2.24
CA ARG A 81 2.58 -11.86 3.60
C ARG A 81 3.56 -13.04 3.58
N THR A 82 4.62 -12.96 4.36
CA THR A 82 5.65 -14.01 4.44
C THR A 82 5.15 -15.29 5.13
N GLY A 83 4.00 -15.25 5.82
CA GLY A 83 3.46 -16.39 6.59
C GLY A 83 4.27 -16.75 7.83
N SER A 84 5.30 -15.99 8.17
CA SER A 84 6.14 -16.16 9.38
C SER A 84 5.51 -15.48 10.60
N LYS A 85 6.03 -15.77 11.81
CA LYS A 85 5.72 -15.01 13.03
C LYS A 85 6.97 -14.27 13.53
N PRO A 86 6.97 -12.93 13.61
CA PRO A 86 5.89 -12.03 13.20
C PRO A 86 5.64 -12.03 11.68
N GLU A 87 4.42 -11.71 11.28
CA GLU A 87 4.01 -11.65 9.88
C GLU A 87 4.57 -10.39 9.25
N LYS A 88 5.31 -10.56 8.15
CA LYS A 88 5.94 -9.48 7.42
C LYS A 88 5.40 -9.42 6.01
N TYR A 89 5.59 -8.29 5.35
CA TYR A 89 5.26 -8.11 3.95
C TYR A 89 6.54 -8.15 3.11
N ARG A 90 6.42 -8.68 1.90
CA ARG A 90 7.48 -8.65 0.88
C ARG A 90 6.90 -8.30 -0.49
N LEU A 91 7.74 -7.72 -1.34
CA LEU A 91 7.41 -7.53 -2.75
C LEU A 91 7.44 -8.86 -3.49
N LEU A 92 6.45 -9.05 -4.36
CA LEU A 92 6.49 -10.05 -5.40
C LEU A 92 7.29 -9.48 -6.57
N LYS A 93 8.33 -10.21 -7.01
CA LYS A 93 9.36 -9.74 -7.96
C LYS A 93 8.86 -9.48 -9.39
N ASP A 94 7.56 -9.62 -9.65
CA ASP A 94 7.00 -9.69 -11.01
C ASP A 94 6.30 -8.39 -11.44
N ILE A 95 6.81 -7.23 -11.03
CA ILE A 95 6.45 -5.97 -11.71
C ILE A 95 7.34 -5.88 -12.96
N GLN A 96 7.01 -6.66 -13.99
CA GLN A 96 7.55 -6.43 -15.33
C GLN A 96 6.88 -5.18 -15.90
N GLU A 97 7.70 -4.17 -16.22
CA GLU A 97 7.34 -2.97 -16.99
C GLU A 97 6.78 -3.31 -18.38
#